data_AF-A0A7Y2L231-F1
#
_entry.id   AF-A0A7Y2L231-F1
#
_cell.length_a   1.000
_cell.length_b   1.000
_cell.length_c   1.000
_cell.angle_alpha   90.00
_cell.angle_beta   90.00
_cell.angle_gamma   90.00
#
_symmetry.space_group_name_H-M   'P 1'
#
loop_
_entity.id
_entity.type
_entity.pdbx_description
1 polymer ?
#
loop_
_entity_poly.entity_id
_entity_poly.type
_entity_poly.pdbx_seq_one_letter_code
_entity_poly.pdbx_strand_id
1 'polypeptide(L)' 'HPDAQPLGWEQAQQLVAGFSKPVFLLGGLGPDDLQQAWAIGAQGVAGIRALWPEA' A
#
# COMPACT_ATOMS: atom_id res chain seq x y z
N HIS A 1 6.38 8.34 -6.49
CA HIS A 1 7.49 9.17 -7.02
C HIS A 1 8.31 9.66 -5.84
N PRO A 2 9.65 9.78 -5.91
CA PRO A 2 10.47 10.25 -4.79
C PRO A 2 10.03 11.62 -4.26
N ASP A 3 9.57 12.49 -5.17
CA ASP A 3 9.16 13.86 -4.82
C ASP A 3 7.67 14.00 -4.47
N ALA A 4 6.90 12.91 -4.50
CA ALA A 4 5.52 12.95 -4.07
C ALA A 4 5.45 12.78 -2.55
N GLN A 5 4.71 13.64 -1.87
CA GLN A 5 4.39 13.42 -0.47
C GLN A 5 3.61 12.10 -0.33
N PRO A 6 4.03 11.20 0.58
CA PRO A 6 3.28 9.99 0.84
C PRO A 6 1.86 10.32 1.32
N LEU A 7 0.88 9.56 0.84
CA LEU A 7 -0.51 9.66 1.28
C LEU A 7 -0.65 9.43 2.80
N GLY A 8 0.20 8.57 3.37
CA GLY A 8 0.11 8.17 4.77
C GLY A 8 -0.99 7.15 5.04
N TRP A 9 -0.81 6.39 6.12
CA TRP A 9 -1.70 5.27 6.46
C TRP A 9 -3.09 5.71 6.93
N GLU A 10 -3.17 6.80 7.68
CA GLU A 10 -4.46 7.34 8.16
C GLU A 10 -5.38 7.72 6.98
N GLN A 11 -4.81 8.41 6.00
CA GLN A 11 -5.57 8.86 4.83
C GLN A 11 -5.88 7.68 3.88
N ALA A 12 -4.98 6.71 3.75
CA ALA A 12 -5.25 5.46 3.06
C ALA A 12 -6.42 4.69 3.69
N GLN A 13 -6.49 4.60 5.02
CA GLN A 13 -7.59 3.94 5.73
C GLN A 13 -8.94 4.60 5.42
N GLN A 14 -9.01 5.93 5.41
CA GLN A 14 -10.25 6.65 5.08
C GLN A 14 -10.72 6.35 3.66
N LEU A 15 -9.80 6.29 2.69
CA LEU A 15 -10.12 5.98 1.30
C LEU A 15 -10.59 4.53 1.13
N VAL A 16 -9.90 3.58 1.78
CA VAL A 16 -10.24 2.15 1.71
C VAL A 16 -11.62 1.90 2.33
N ALA A 17 -11.93 2.52 3.47
CA ALA A 17 -13.22 2.36 4.15
C ALA A 17 -14.42 2.78 3.29
N GLY A 18 -14.24 3.72 2.37
CA GLY A 18 -15.29 4.21 1.46
C GLY A 18 -15.37 3.49 0.11
N PHE A 19 -14.53 2.47 -0.14
CA PHE A 19 -14.37 1.88 -1.46
C PHE A 19 -14.72 0.39 -1.47
N SER A 20 -15.57 -0.03 -2.41
CA SER A 20 -16.15 -1.38 -2.45
C SER A 20 -15.49 -2.35 -3.44
N LYS A 21 -14.34 -1.99 -4.01
CA LYS A 21 -13.56 -2.86 -4.91
C LYS A 21 -12.20 -3.18 -4.28
N PRO A 22 -11.49 -4.20 -4.79
CA PRO A 22 -10.16 -4.51 -4.29
C PRO A 22 -9.19 -3.32 -4.40
N VAL A 23 -8.46 -3.06 -3.32
CA VAL A 23 -7.43 -2.02 -3.19
C VAL A 23 -6.07 -2.67 -2.99
N PHE A 24 -5.10 -2.24 -3.78
CA PHE A 24 -3.69 -2.54 -3.59
C PHE A 24 -2.93 -1.22 -3.39
N LEU A 25 -2.27 -1.08 -2.26
CA LEU A 25 -1.54 0.14 -1.91
C LEU A 25 -0.18 0.15 -2.60
N LEU A 26 0.26 1.30 -3.07
CA LEU A 26 1.55 1.47 -3.76
C LEU A 26 2.33 2.63 -3.17
N GLY A 27 3.64 2.62 -3.38
CA GLY A 27 4.53 3.72 -2.97
C GLY A 27 5.64 3.28 -2.04
N GLY A 28 6.52 2.41 -2.52
CA GLY A 28 7.66 1.92 -1.74
C GLY A 28 7.32 0.82 -0.74
N LEU A 29 6.10 0.28 -0.79
CA LEU A 29 5.65 -0.80 0.08
C LEU A 29 6.21 -2.16 -0.36
N GLY A 30 6.33 -3.08 0.61
CA GLY A 30 6.81 -4.45 0.43
C GLY A 30 6.04 -5.46 1.28
N PRO A 31 6.50 -6.73 1.31
CA PRO A 31 5.82 -7.81 2.03
C PRO A 31 5.58 -7.52 3.52
N ASP A 32 6.49 -6.77 4.15
CA ASP A 32 6.41 -6.40 5.57
C ASP A 32 5.23 -5.46 5.88
N ASP A 33 4.69 -4.78 4.87
CA ASP A 33 3.54 -3.87 5.01
C ASP A 33 2.19 -4.60 4.87
N LEU A 34 2.17 -5.89 4.51
CA LEU A 34 0.93 -6.62 4.24
C LEU A 34 -0.01 -6.66 5.44
N GLN A 35 0.52 -6.88 6.65
CA GLN A 35 -0.30 -6.91 7.86
C GLN A 35 -1.00 -5.56 8.08
N GLN A 36 -0.31 -4.46 7.80
CA GLN A 36 -0.89 -3.12 7.92
C GLN A 36 -1.90 -2.83 6.82
N ALA A 37 -1.63 -3.26 5.57
CA ALA A 37 -2.57 -3.13 4.46
C ALA A 37 -3.89 -3.87 4.75
N TRP A 38 -3.82 -5.10 5.26
CA TRP A 38 -5.00 -5.86 5.66
C TRP A 38 -5.74 -5.22 6.83
N ALA A 39 -5.03 -4.67 7.81
CA ALA A 39 -5.63 -4.02 8.97
C ALA A 39 -6.54 -2.83 8.60
N ILE A 40 -6.25 -2.16 7.47
CA ILE A 40 -7.06 -1.05 6.98
C ILE A 40 -8.05 -1.44 5.87
N GLY A 41 -8.18 -2.73 5.57
CA GLY A 41 -9.15 -3.27 4.60
C GLY A 41 -8.64 -3.39 3.15
N ALA A 42 -7.36 -3.11 2.88
CA ALA A 42 -6.78 -3.33 1.57
C ALA A 42 -6.48 -4.82 1.34
N GLN A 43 -6.46 -5.27 0.09
CA GLN A 43 -6.19 -6.67 -0.27
C GLN A 43 -4.69 -6.97 -0.30
N GLY A 44 -3.86 -5.95 -0.49
CA GLY A 44 -2.42 -6.08 -0.39
C GLY A 44 -1.67 -4.83 -0.83
N VAL A 45 -0.41 -5.03 -1.21
CA VAL A 45 0.49 -3.99 -1.68
C VAL A 45 1.00 -4.28 -3.08
N ALA A 46 1.38 -3.24 -3.80
CA ALA A 46 2.05 -3.30 -5.08
C ALA A 46 3.43 -2.63 -4.95
N GLY A 47 4.48 -3.37 -5.30
CA GLY A 47 5.86 -2.92 -5.22
C GLY A 47 6.67 -3.40 -6.42
N ILE A 48 7.76 -2.69 -6.73
CA ILE A 48 8.75 -3.11 -7.73
C ILE A 48 9.97 -3.65 -6.99
N ARG A 49 10.83 -2.76 -6.49
CA ARG A 49 12.11 -3.11 -5.85
C ARG A 49 11.98 -4.01 -4.62
N ALA A 50 10.92 -3.84 -3.82
CA ALA A 50 10.68 -4.66 -2.64
C ALA A 50 10.14 -6.07 -2.97
N LEU A 51 9.57 -6.27 -4.17
CA LEU A 51 9.00 -7.56 -4.59
C LEU A 51 9.87 -8.28 -5.65
N TRP A 52 10.71 -7.53 -6.36
CA TRP A 52 11.72 -8.02 -7.32
C TRP A 52 13.07 -7.37 -6.99
N PRO A 53 13.78 -7.86 -5.95
CA PRO A 53 15.15 -7.44 -5.72
C PRO A 53 16.03 -7.86 -6.90
N GLU A 54 16.94 -6.99 -7.35
CA GLU A 54 17.98 -7.38 -8.29
C GLU A 54 18.86 -8.46 -7.64
N ALA A 55 19.20 -9.49 -8.43
CA ALA A 55 19.98 -10.65 -7.98
C ALA A 55 21.44 -10.30 -7.68
#